data_AF-A0A973PJC0-F1
#
_entry.id   AF-A0A973PJC0-F1
#
_cell.length_a   1.000
_cell.length_b   1.000
_cell.length_c   1.000
_cell.angle_alpha   90.00
_cell.angle_beta   90.00
_cell.angle_gamma   90.00
#
_symmetry.space_group_name_H-M   'P 1'
#
loop_
_entity.id
_entity.type
_entity.pdbx_description
1 polymer ?
#
loop_
_entity_poly.entity_id
_entity_poly.type
_entity_poly.pdbx_seq_one_letter_code
_entity_poly.pdbx_strand_id
1 'polypeptide(L)'
;MGRYLIEPFDGSDRSDRYATERYQGAAGRNWWSCDPTLRLLMRRHLGDGFTWAEPHLERLGALMGGLIAECAEETDRNPPRLEKYDKWGRDVSQVVMPPSFQAARAALMADNFSSPAFADEAR
;
A
#
# COMPACT_ATOMS: atom_id res chain seq x y z
N MET A 1 41.71 5.17 35.71
CA MET A 1 40.80 6.02 34.93
C MET A 1 39.87 5.13 34.12
N GLY A 2 38.58 5.12 34.49
CA GLY A 2 37.62 4.08 34.12
C GLY A 2 37.15 4.12 32.67
N ARG A 3 37.13 2.93 32.06
CA ARG A 3 36.53 2.64 30.75
C ARG A 3 35.07 2.24 31.00
N TYR A 4 34.20 3.23 31.12
CA TYR A 4 32.75 3.03 31.25
C TYR A 4 32.08 3.51 29.95
N LEU A 5 31.23 2.65 29.37
CA LEU A 5 30.49 2.80 28.10
C LEU A 5 31.27 2.42 26.84
N ILE A 6 31.42 1.11 26.61
CA ILE A 6 31.30 0.56 25.27
C ILE A 6 30.03 -0.29 25.35
N GLU A 7 28.93 0.20 24.79
CA GLU A 7 27.71 -0.61 24.62
C GLU A 7 28.07 -1.80 23.71
N PRO A 8 27.42 -2.98 23.84
CA PRO A 8 27.72 -4.16 23.01
C PRO A 8 27.56 -3.92 21.49
N PHE A 9 27.07 -2.74 21.09
CA PHE A 9 26.77 -2.31 19.74
C PHE A 9 27.66 -1.17 19.24
N ASP A 10 28.72 -0.78 19.96
CA ASP A 10 29.56 0.38 19.65
C ASP A 10 30.71 0.15 18.66
N GLY A 11 30.80 -1.04 18.05
CA GLY A 11 31.82 -1.38 17.05
C GLY A 11 31.67 -0.68 15.70
N SER A 12 32.60 -0.91 14.76
CA SER A 12 32.63 -0.34 13.40
C SER A 12 31.37 -0.65 12.55
N ASP A 13 30.57 -1.62 13.00
CA ASP A 13 29.24 -2.00 12.50
C ASP A 13 28.14 -0.95 12.78
N ARG A 14 28.47 0.15 13.47
CA ARG A 14 27.51 1.24 13.75
C ARG A 14 26.95 1.88 12.47
N SER A 15 27.76 1.97 11.41
CA SER A 15 27.35 2.53 10.11
C SER A 15 26.42 1.59 9.33
N ASP A 16 26.64 0.28 9.43
CA ASP A 16 25.85 -0.76 8.76
C ASP A 16 24.39 -0.82 9.24
N ARG A 17 24.12 -0.40 10.48
CA ARG A 17 22.75 -0.30 11.02
C ARG A 17 21.92 0.82 10.40
N TYR A 18 22.57 1.87 9.91
CA TYR A 18 21.93 3.01 9.25
C TYR A 18 22.00 2.92 7.73
N ALA A 19 22.45 1.79 7.19
CA ALA A 19 22.39 1.49 5.77
C ALA A 19 20.94 1.24 5.34
N THR A 20 20.11 2.29 5.36
CA THR A 20 18.68 2.24 5.06
C THR A 20 18.43 1.77 3.63
N GLU A 21 19.41 1.94 2.74
CA GLU A 21 19.43 1.36 1.39
C GLU A 21 19.34 -0.18 1.38
N ARG A 22 19.70 -0.86 2.47
CA ARG A 22 19.52 -2.32 2.61
C ARG A 22 18.09 -2.72 2.95
N TYR A 23 17.26 -1.76 3.40
CA TYR A 23 15.86 -1.97 3.79
C TYR A 23 14.92 -1.34 2.77
N GLN A 24 14.74 -2.02 1.64
CA GLN A 24 13.92 -1.56 0.50
C GLN A 24 12.39 -1.56 0.77
N GLY A 25 11.97 -1.83 2.00
CA GLY A 25 10.55 -1.93 2.37
C GLY A 25 9.83 -3.10 1.67
N ALA A 26 8.50 -3.04 1.70
CA ALA A 26 7.61 -4.06 1.11
C ALA A 26 6.97 -3.62 -0.22
N ALA A 27 7.32 -2.44 -0.73
CA ALA A 27 6.85 -1.99 -2.05
C ALA A 27 7.33 -2.95 -3.15
N GLY A 28 6.47 -3.22 -4.13
CA GLY A 28 6.69 -4.21 -5.18
C GLY A 28 6.54 -5.67 -4.74
N ARG A 29 6.21 -5.95 -3.48
CA ARG A 29 5.92 -7.31 -2.98
C ARG A 29 4.42 -7.53 -2.85
N ASN A 30 3.99 -8.79 -2.92
CA ASN A 30 2.61 -9.12 -2.57
C ASN A 30 2.41 -9.01 -1.05
N TRP A 31 1.66 -8.00 -0.62
CA TRP A 31 1.45 -7.73 0.81
C TRP A 31 0.68 -8.82 1.54
N TRP A 32 -0.17 -9.57 0.85
CA TRP A 32 -0.84 -10.75 1.43
C TRP A 32 0.16 -11.87 1.69
N SER A 33 0.99 -12.19 0.71
CA SER A 33 2.00 -13.27 0.84
C SER A 33 3.08 -12.93 1.87
N CYS A 34 3.42 -11.65 2.03
CA CYS A 34 4.44 -11.18 2.97
C CYS A 34 3.99 -11.10 4.43
N ASP A 35 2.68 -11.13 4.72
CA ASP A 35 2.16 -11.03 6.10
C ASP A 35 1.64 -12.39 6.62
N PRO A 36 2.48 -13.16 7.35
CA PRO A 36 2.06 -14.44 7.91
C PRO A 36 0.97 -14.30 8.98
N THR A 37 0.88 -13.15 9.67
CA THR A 37 -0.11 -12.90 10.71
C THR A 37 -1.48 -12.69 10.09
N LEU A 38 -1.56 -11.87 9.05
CA LEU A 38 -2.79 -11.65 8.29
C LEU A 38 -3.31 -12.98 7.71
N ARG A 39 -2.43 -13.79 7.13
CA ARG A 39 -2.79 -15.12 6.61
C ARG A 39 -3.35 -16.05 7.67
N LEU A 40 -2.73 -16.07 8.85
CA LEU A 40 -3.21 -16.83 10.01
C LEU A 40 -4.61 -16.35 10.44
N LEU A 41 -4.81 -15.03 10.55
CA LEU A 41 -6.08 -14.45 10.96
C LEU A 41 -7.19 -14.75 9.95
N MET A 42 -6.93 -14.58 8.65
CA MET A 42 -7.93 -14.87 7.61
C MET A 42 -8.32 -16.36 7.60
N ARG A 43 -7.35 -17.27 7.73
CA ARG A 43 -7.65 -18.71 7.85
C ARG A 43 -8.53 -19.01 9.06
N ARG A 44 -8.27 -18.36 10.20
CA ARG A 44 -9.08 -18.52 11.42
C ARG A 44 -10.48 -17.95 11.29
N HIS A 45 -10.63 -16.77 10.68
CA HIS A 45 -11.90 -16.05 10.64
C HIS A 45 -12.81 -16.51 9.49
N LEU A 46 -12.26 -16.96 8.37
CA LEU A 46 -13.04 -17.39 7.21
C LEU A 46 -13.42 -18.88 7.28
N GLY A 47 -12.70 -19.70 8.07
CA GLY A 47 -12.98 -21.14 8.18
C GLY A 47 -12.96 -21.82 6.81
N ASP A 48 -14.03 -22.56 6.48
CA ASP A 48 -14.16 -23.27 5.21
C ASP A 48 -14.18 -22.34 3.99
N GLY A 49 -14.61 -21.09 4.18
CA GLY A 49 -14.60 -20.06 3.13
C GLY A 49 -13.20 -19.58 2.74
N PHE A 50 -12.16 -19.95 3.50
CA PHE A 50 -10.79 -19.53 3.23
C PHE A 50 -10.31 -19.98 1.85
N THR A 51 -10.59 -21.22 1.46
CA THR A 51 -10.14 -21.78 0.17
C THR A 51 -10.72 -20.99 -1.02
N TRP A 52 -11.95 -20.50 -0.89
CA TRP A 52 -12.58 -19.65 -1.90
C TRP A 52 -11.99 -18.23 -1.90
N ALA A 53 -11.73 -17.66 -0.72
CA ALA A 53 -11.24 -16.28 -0.60
C ALA A 53 -9.74 -16.12 -0.91
N GLU A 54 -8.92 -17.15 -0.71
CA GLU A 54 -7.45 -17.08 -0.84
C GLU A 54 -6.96 -16.53 -2.20
N PRO A 55 -7.51 -16.95 -3.36
CA PRO A 55 -7.14 -16.36 -4.64
C PRO A 55 -7.46 -14.86 -4.76
N HIS A 56 -8.54 -14.39 -4.12
CA HIS A 56 -8.92 -12.98 -4.12
C HIS A 56 -7.98 -12.15 -3.24
N LEU A 57 -7.59 -12.69 -2.08
CA LEU A 57 -6.62 -12.07 -1.18
C LEU A 57 -5.23 -11.99 -1.81
N GLU A 58 -4.79 -13.03 -2.52
CA GLU A 58 -3.53 -13.04 -3.26
C GLU A 58 -3.53 -11.96 -4.36
N ARG A 59 -4.59 -11.85 -5.16
CA ARG A 59 -4.71 -10.81 -6.20
C ARG A 59 -4.71 -9.40 -5.60
N LEU A 60 -5.49 -9.18 -4.54
CA LEU A 60 -5.55 -7.88 -3.88
C LEU A 60 -4.20 -7.51 -3.26
N GLY A 61 -3.51 -8.45 -2.62
CA GLY A 61 -2.20 -8.21 -2.04
C GLY A 61 -1.13 -7.83 -3.08
N ALA A 62 -1.18 -8.44 -4.26
CA ALA A 62 -0.30 -8.08 -5.38
C ALA A 62 -0.63 -6.67 -5.93
N LEU A 63 -1.92 -6.36 -6.08
CA LEU A 63 -2.38 -5.03 -6.52
C LEU A 63 -1.94 -3.93 -5.56
N MET A 64 -2.19 -4.12 -4.26
CA MET A 64 -1.88 -3.15 -3.21
C MET A 64 -0.38 -2.88 -3.10
N GLY A 65 0.43 -3.94 -3.11
CA GLY A 65 1.88 -3.79 -2.98
C GLY A 65 2.61 -3.43 -4.26
N GLY A 66 1.99 -3.60 -5.43
CA GLY A 66 2.52 -3.18 -6.72
C GLY A 66 1.96 -1.82 -7.16
N LEU A 67 1.05 -1.85 -8.15
CA LEU A 67 0.52 -0.67 -8.82
C LEU A 67 0.00 0.42 -7.87
N ILE A 68 -0.71 0.04 -6.80
CA ILE A 68 -1.28 1.02 -5.86
C ILE A 68 -0.19 1.72 -5.06
N ALA A 69 0.81 0.99 -4.57
CA ALA A 69 1.95 1.58 -3.87
C ALA A 69 2.73 2.54 -4.77
N GLU A 70 2.97 2.17 -6.04
CA GLU A 70 3.63 3.04 -7.03
C GLU A 70 2.81 4.32 -7.30
N CYS A 71 1.50 4.17 -7.49
CA CYS A 71 0.62 5.32 -7.71
C CYS A 71 0.51 6.21 -6.46
N ALA A 72 0.61 5.65 -5.26
CA ALA A 72 0.60 6.42 -4.02
C ALA A 72 1.81 7.33 -3.94
N GLU A 73 3.02 6.80 -4.16
CA GLU A 73 4.26 7.58 -4.21
C GLU A 73 4.20 8.74 -5.24
N GLU A 74 3.66 8.47 -6.42
CA GLU A 74 3.51 9.50 -7.44
C GLU A 74 2.44 10.54 -7.10
N THR A 75 1.36 10.12 -6.44
CA THR A 75 0.29 11.03 -5.98
C THR A 75 0.76 11.92 -4.84
N ASP A 76 1.54 11.38 -3.90
CA ASP A 76 2.13 12.16 -2.81
C ASP A 76 3.12 13.21 -3.33
N ARG A 77 3.87 12.86 -4.38
CA ARG A 77 4.74 13.81 -5.09
C ARG A 77 3.98 14.87 -5.89
N ASN A 78 2.80 14.51 -6.41
CA ASN A 78 1.96 15.38 -7.26
C ASN A 78 0.55 15.51 -6.67
N PRO A 79 0.39 16.23 -5.56
CA PRO A 79 -0.87 16.26 -4.83
C PRO A 79 -2.01 16.90 -5.65
N PRO A 80 -3.28 16.62 -5.31
CA PRO A 80 -4.44 17.26 -5.93
C PRO A 80 -4.37 18.79 -5.85
N ARG A 81 -4.83 19.45 -6.91
CA ARG A 81 -4.86 20.91 -7.01
C ARG A 81 -6.28 21.44 -7.14
N LEU A 82 -6.55 22.58 -6.50
CA LEU A 82 -7.82 23.30 -6.67
C LEU A 82 -7.70 24.30 -7.82
N GLU A 83 -8.47 24.09 -8.87
CA GLU A 83 -8.74 25.09 -9.90
C GLU A 83 -10.00 25.86 -9.51
N LYS A 84 -9.83 27.04 -8.93
CA LYS A 84 -10.98 27.86 -8.49
C LYS A 84 -11.67 28.55 -9.67
N TYR A 85 -10.90 29.08 -10.61
CA TYR A 85 -11.43 29.84 -11.75
C TYR A 85 -10.94 29.27 -13.08
N ASP A 86 -11.78 29.33 -14.10
CA ASP A 86 -11.38 29.06 -15.48
C ASP A 86 -10.55 30.22 -16.07
N LYS A 87 -10.03 30.05 -17.28
CA LYS A 87 -9.23 31.08 -17.97
C LYS A 87 -10.01 32.37 -18.32
N TRP A 88 -11.33 32.40 -18.13
CA TRP A 88 -12.20 33.57 -18.33
C TRP A 88 -12.67 34.17 -17.00
N GLY A 89 -12.16 33.70 -15.86
CA GLY A 89 -12.51 34.19 -14.54
C GLY A 89 -13.85 33.67 -14.00
N ARG A 90 -14.46 32.66 -14.63
CA ARG A 90 -15.66 32.01 -14.09
C ARG A 90 -15.27 31.04 -12.98
N ASP A 91 -16.01 31.04 -11.89
CA ASP A 91 -15.80 30.09 -10.80
C ASP A 91 -16.16 28.67 -11.25
N VAL A 92 -15.21 27.75 -11.18
CA VAL A 92 -15.38 26.32 -11.48
C VAL A 92 -15.18 25.44 -10.26
N SER A 93 -14.43 25.91 -9.26
CA SER A 93 -14.18 25.21 -7.98
C SER A 93 -13.92 23.71 -8.13
N GLN A 94 -13.01 23.33 -9.04
CA GLN A 94 -12.72 21.95 -9.37
C GLN A 94 -11.45 21.44 -8.70
N VAL A 95 -11.51 20.28 -8.05
CA VAL A 95 -10.32 19.57 -7.60
C VAL A 95 -9.83 18.66 -8.72
N VAL A 96 -8.61 18.93 -9.21
CA VAL A 96 -7.95 18.14 -10.24
C VAL A 96 -7.00 17.15 -9.58
N MET A 97 -7.30 15.87 -9.72
CA MET A 97 -6.47 14.77 -9.24
C MET A 97 -5.37 14.43 -10.26
N PRO A 98 -4.18 13.98 -9.81
CA PRO A 98 -3.15 13.51 -10.72
C PRO A 98 -3.58 12.21 -11.44
N PRO A 99 -2.96 11.86 -12.59
CA PRO A 99 -3.24 10.62 -13.30
C PRO A 99 -3.02 9.36 -12.46
N SER A 100 -2.02 9.36 -11.57
CA SER A 100 -1.70 8.27 -10.65
C SER A 100 -2.88 7.93 -9.74
N PHE A 101 -3.56 8.94 -9.19
CA PHE A 101 -4.76 8.74 -8.38
C PHE A 101 -5.87 8.06 -9.18
N GLN A 102 -6.10 8.48 -10.43
CA GLN A 102 -7.15 7.91 -11.26
C GLN A 102 -6.85 6.46 -11.65
N ALA A 103 -5.59 6.14 -11.94
CA ALA A 103 -5.15 4.77 -12.22
C ALA A 103 -5.36 3.86 -11.01
N ALA A 104 -4.92 4.30 -9.82
CA ALA A 104 -5.12 3.55 -8.58
C ALA A 104 -6.61 3.33 -8.28
N ARG A 105 -7.42 4.38 -8.42
CA ARG A 105 -8.87 4.29 -8.23
C ARG A 105 -9.51 3.30 -9.19
N ALA A 106 -9.16 3.35 -10.48
CA ALA A 106 -9.73 2.45 -11.48
C ALA A 106 -9.41 0.98 -11.15
N ALA A 107 -8.16 0.67 -10.80
CA ALA A 107 -7.74 -0.68 -10.44
C ALA A 107 -8.45 -1.18 -9.16
N LEU A 108 -8.53 -0.35 -8.11
CA LEU A 108 -9.28 -0.69 -6.89
C LEU A 108 -10.76 -0.91 -7.16
N MET A 109 -11.38 -0.12 -8.05
CA MET A 109 -12.79 -0.29 -8.38
C MET A 109 -13.07 -1.62 -9.11
N ALA A 110 -12.09 -2.15 -9.83
CA ALA A 110 -12.21 -3.44 -10.52
C ALA A 110 -12.08 -4.65 -9.56
N ASP A 111 -11.19 -4.57 -8.57
CA ASP A 111 -10.78 -5.73 -7.75
C ASP A 111 -11.18 -5.64 -6.26
N ASN A 112 -12.07 -4.72 -5.87
CA ASN A 112 -12.48 -4.58 -4.47
C ASN A 112 -13.52 -5.61 -4.01
N PHE A 113 -13.59 -5.79 -2.69
CA PHE A 113 -14.57 -6.63 -2.00
C PHE A 113 -15.89 -5.93 -1.66
N SER A 114 -16.02 -4.64 -2.00
CA SER A 114 -17.21 -3.85 -1.68
C SER A 114 -18.26 -3.88 -2.78
N SER A 115 -17.97 -4.54 -3.91
CA SER A 115 -18.90 -4.61 -5.03
C SER A 115 -20.08 -5.55 -4.72
N PRO A 116 -21.31 -5.24 -5.18
CA PRO A 116 -22.44 -6.14 -5.02
C PRO A 116 -22.22 -7.52 -5.65
N ALA A 117 -21.55 -7.58 -6.81
CA ALA A 117 -21.25 -8.84 -7.49
C ALA A 117 -20.33 -9.75 -6.65
N PHE A 118 -19.31 -9.18 -5.99
CA PHE A 118 -18.46 -9.93 -5.07
C PHE A 118 -19.24 -10.46 -3.87
N ALA A 119 -20.14 -9.65 -3.31
CA ALA A 119 -20.98 -10.07 -2.19
C ALA A 119 -21.95 -11.21 -2.56
N ASP A 120 -22.47 -11.22 -3.79
CA ASP A 120 -23.33 -12.31 -4.28
C ASP A 120 -22.53 -13.59 -4.57
N GLU A 121 -21.28 -13.49 -5.03
CA GLU A 121 -20.38 -14.65 -5.21
C GLU A 121 -19.99 -15.30 -3.88
N ALA A 122 -19.93 -14.51 -2.81
CA ALA A 122 -19.52 -14.95 -1.47
C ALA A 122 -20.64 -15.61 -0.63
N ARG A 123 -21.90 -15.60 -1.11
CA ARG A 123 -23.07 -16.17 -0.41
C ARG A 123 -23.25 -17.65 -0.69
#